data_AF-A0A498QDX4-F1
#
_entry.id   AF-A0A498QDX4-F1
#
_cell.length_a   1.000
_cell.length_b   1.000
_cell.length_c   1.000
_cell.angle_alpha   90.00
_cell.angle_beta   90.00
_cell.angle_gamma   90.00
#
_symmetry.space_group_name_H-M   'P 1'
#
loop_
_entity.id
_entity.type
_entity.pdbx_description
1 polymer ?
#
loop_
_entity_poly.entity_id
_entity_poly.type
_entity_poly.pdbx_seq_one_letter_code
_entity_poly.pdbx_strand_id
1 'polypeptide(L)'
;MTVRSALARINEILDLVLNEQEGDFDSTSRFAIAWYRQHGYSTGKFGDADNLARARNTSVDAMDRDGILMSRAGNVALIKPADLDVEYDVVADRHTSSWEGLHHLIQILQQDGIAAAGEFLRSALSREDRAIEADLVKELAHLLFRIAEGNGWTKDALSFNNLVTSWPEILGAARSETNTTTSQTSFDFEEDAD
;
A
#
# COMPACT_ATOMS: atom_id res chain seq x y z
N MET A 1 9.05 35.34 -16.08
CA MET A 1 8.76 34.09 -15.35
C MET A 1 7.67 33.35 -16.07
N THR A 2 7.85 32.08 -16.41
CA THR A 2 6.88 31.30 -17.18
C THR A 2 6.17 30.31 -16.27
N VAL A 3 4.96 29.91 -16.62
CA VAL A 3 4.22 28.85 -15.91
C VAL A 3 5.07 27.57 -15.78
N ARG A 4 5.96 27.33 -16.74
CA ARG A 4 6.94 26.23 -16.73
C ARG A 4 7.99 26.32 -15.62
N SER A 5 8.48 27.53 -15.30
CA SER A 5 9.44 27.71 -14.19
C SER A 5 8.76 27.60 -12.83
N ALA A 6 7.47 27.97 -12.73
CA ALA A 6 6.67 27.79 -11.52
C ALA A 6 6.36 26.30 -11.26
N LEU A 7 6.00 25.53 -12.29
CA LEU A 7 5.77 24.08 -12.18
C LEU A 7 7.05 23.32 -11.80
N ALA A 8 8.20 23.67 -12.40
CA ALA A 8 9.48 23.03 -12.05
C ALA A 8 9.87 23.28 -10.59
N ARG A 9 9.61 24.48 -10.06
CA ARG A 9 9.86 24.82 -8.66
C ARG A 9 8.89 24.13 -7.70
N ILE A 10 7.64 23.93 -8.11
CA ILE A 10 6.65 23.14 -7.38
C ILE A 10 7.08 21.67 -7.32
N ASN A 11 7.57 21.11 -8.43
CA ASN A 11 8.08 19.74 -8.50
C ASN A 11 9.35 19.54 -7.64
N GLU A 12 10.28 20.49 -7.62
CA GLU A 12 11.45 20.45 -6.72
C GLU A 12 11.07 20.46 -5.22
N ILE A 13 10.06 21.25 -4.84
CA ILE A 13 9.58 21.31 -3.44
C ILE A 13 8.80 20.04 -3.10
N LEU A 14 8.04 19.48 -4.05
CA LEU A 14 7.41 18.17 -3.91
C LEU A 14 8.48 17.10 -3.67
N ASP A 15 9.53 17.03 -4.47
CA ASP A 15 10.60 16.03 -4.30
C ASP A 15 11.33 16.15 -2.95
N LEU A 16 11.46 17.37 -2.40
CA LEU A 16 12.02 17.60 -1.06
C LEU A 16 11.07 17.13 0.06
N VAL A 17 9.78 17.46 -0.03
CA VAL A 17 8.76 17.00 0.94
C VAL A 17 8.57 15.49 0.87
N LEU A 18 8.65 14.90 -0.33
CA LEU A 18 8.55 13.46 -0.52
C LEU A 18 9.72 12.71 0.09
N ASN A 19 10.95 13.25 0.00
CA ASN A 19 12.11 12.65 0.67
C ASN A 19 12.04 12.71 2.20
N GLU A 20 11.43 13.74 2.78
CA GLU A 20 11.17 13.80 4.23
C GLU A 20 10.09 12.81 4.65
N GLN A 21 8.99 12.68 3.88
CA GLN A 21 7.92 11.69 4.11
C GLN A 21 8.38 10.24 3.89
N GLU A 22 9.35 10.01 3.01
CA GLU A 22 9.92 8.69 2.78
C GLU A 22 10.61 8.12 4.03
N GLY A 23 11.03 8.97 4.97
CA GLY A 23 11.70 8.56 6.21
C GLY A 23 10.84 7.69 7.13
N ASP A 24 9.53 7.92 7.14
CA ASP A 24 8.57 7.23 8.02
C ASP A 24 8.22 5.82 7.54
N PHE A 25 8.48 5.53 6.27
CA PHE A 25 8.26 4.21 5.69
C PHE A 25 9.39 3.23 6.04
N ASP A 26 9.06 1.94 6.12
CA ASP A 26 10.02 0.86 6.30
C ASP A 26 11.02 0.77 5.13
N SER A 27 12.13 0.04 5.33
CA SER A 27 13.21 -0.06 4.31
C SER A 27 12.75 -0.64 2.98
N THR A 28 11.81 -1.58 3.00
CA THR A 28 11.27 -2.23 1.81
C THR A 28 10.42 -1.24 1.03
N SER A 29 9.52 -0.54 1.71
CA SER A 29 8.70 0.53 1.12
C SER A 29 9.55 1.66 0.54
N ARG A 30 10.60 2.11 1.24
CA ARG A 30 11.53 3.14 0.72
C ARG A 30 12.27 2.70 -0.53
N PHE A 31 12.66 1.44 -0.62
CA PHE A 31 13.22 0.89 -1.85
C PHE A 31 12.19 0.90 -2.97
N ALA A 32 11.00 0.33 -2.70
CA ALA A 32 9.98 0.15 -3.71
C ALA A 32 9.48 1.48 -4.28
N ILE A 33 9.28 2.50 -3.43
CA ILE A 33 8.95 3.87 -3.87
C ILE A 33 10.03 4.42 -4.81
N ALA A 34 11.30 4.32 -4.42
CA ALA A 34 12.41 4.87 -5.20
C ALA A 34 12.61 4.12 -6.52
N TRP A 35 12.41 2.81 -6.54
CA TRP A 35 12.46 1.99 -7.75
C TRP A 35 11.28 2.30 -8.67
N TYR A 36 10.07 2.31 -8.11
CA TYR A 36 8.83 2.62 -8.81
C TYR A 36 8.89 4.01 -9.46
N ARG A 37 9.44 5.02 -8.79
CA ARG A 37 9.63 6.36 -9.38
C ARG A 37 10.43 6.36 -10.68
N GLN A 38 11.40 5.45 -10.80
CA GLN A 38 12.30 5.39 -11.96
C GLN A 38 11.82 4.41 -13.04
N HIS A 39 11.23 3.28 -12.63
CA HIS A 39 10.95 2.16 -13.53
C HIS A 39 9.46 1.79 -13.60
N GLY A 40 8.64 2.29 -12.68
CA GLY A 40 7.30 1.75 -12.44
C GLY A 40 7.38 0.27 -12.08
N TYR A 41 6.47 -0.52 -12.63
CA TYR A 41 6.54 -1.99 -12.60
C TYR A 41 7.40 -2.60 -13.73
N SER A 42 8.11 -1.78 -14.51
CA SER A 42 8.95 -2.27 -15.60
C SER A 42 10.24 -2.89 -15.08
N THR A 43 10.89 -3.68 -15.94
CA THR A 43 12.18 -4.29 -15.65
C THR A 43 13.32 -3.27 -15.66
N GLY A 44 14.19 -3.34 -14.64
CA GLY A 44 15.48 -2.66 -14.58
C GLY A 44 16.62 -3.65 -14.27
N LYS A 45 17.85 -3.12 -14.16
CA LYS A 45 19.05 -3.95 -13.96
C LYS A 45 19.26 -4.28 -12.49
N PHE A 46 19.71 -5.51 -12.22
CA PHE A 46 20.06 -5.95 -10.87
C PHE A 46 21.09 -5.03 -10.19
N GLY A 47 22.13 -4.59 -10.91
CA GLY A 47 23.16 -3.71 -10.33
C GLY A 47 22.61 -2.37 -9.81
N ASP A 48 21.62 -1.80 -10.50
CA ASP A 48 20.96 -0.56 -10.08
C ASP A 48 20.07 -0.83 -8.85
N ALA A 49 19.33 -1.95 -8.87
CA ALA A 49 18.50 -2.38 -7.75
C ALA A 49 19.35 -2.67 -6.49
N ASP A 50 20.47 -3.38 -6.63
CA ASP A 50 21.34 -3.73 -5.50
C ASP A 50 21.99 -2.49 -4.87
N ASN A 51 22.43 -1.52 -5.69
CA ASN A 51 22.90 -0.23 -5.19
C ASN A 51 21.79 0.52 -4.42
N LEU A 52 20.57 0.53 -4.97
CA LEU A 52 19.43 1.20 -4.35
C LEU A 52 19.03 0.53 -3.03
N ALA A 53 18.99 -0.80 -2.99
CA ALA A 53 18.65 -1.61 -1.82
C ALA A 53 19.64 -1.40 -0.68
N ARG A 54 20.95 -1.46 -0.97
CA ARG A 54 22.02 -1.20 0.01
C ARG A 54 21.92 0.21 0.62
N ALA A 55 21.60 1.22 -0.19
CA ALA A 55 21.42 2.58 0.29
C ALA A 55 20.21 2.76 1.25
N ARG A 56 19.30 1.77 1.32
CA ARG A 56 18.08 1.79 2.13
C ARG A 56 18.06 0.72 3.22
N ASN A 57 19.20 0.11 3.50
CA ASN A 57 19.39 -0.96 4.48
C ASN A 57 18.50 -2.19 4.21
N THR A 58 18.34 -2.56 2.93
CA THR A 58 17.68 -3.80 2.51
C THR A 58 18.53 -4.53 1.44
N SER A 59 18.04 -5.65 0.92
CA SER A 59 18.69 -6.41 -0.16
C SER A 59 17.66 -6.91 -1.18
N VAL A 60 18.07 -7.02 -2.43
CA VAL A 60 17.22 -7.57 -3.51
C VAL A 60 16.79 -9.00 -3.18
N ASP A 61 17.66 -9.81 -2.59
CA ASP A 61 17.37 -11.20 -2.22
C ASP A 61 16.38 -11.35 -1.06
N ALA A 62 16.31 -10.38 -0.14
CA ALA A 62 15.25 -10.33 0.86
C ALA A 62 13.92 -9.99 0.18
N MET A 63 13.89 -8.91 -0.60
CA MET A 63 12.68 -8.44 -1.28
C MET A 63 12.14 -9.41 -2.34
N ASP A 64 12.99 -10.25 -2.95
CA ASP A 64 12.56 -11.34 -3.84
C ASP A 64 11.91 -12.50 -3.08
N ARG A 65 12.38 -12.79 -1.86
CA ARG A 65 11.80 -13.82 -0.98
C ARG A 65 10.49 -13.34 -0.35
N ASP A 66 10.42 -12.06 -0.02
CA ASP A 66 9.27 -11.40 0.61
C ASP A 66 8.21 -10.99 -0.44
N GLY A 67 8.36 -11.37 -1.72
CA GLY A 67 7.31 -11.14 -2.73
C GLY A 67 7.10 -9.69 -3.15
N ILE A 68 8.10 -8.81 -2.93
CA ILE A 68 8.04 -7.38 -3.30
C ILE A 68 8.42 -7.17 -4.77
N LEU A 69 9.42 -7.92 -5.21
CA LEU A 69 10.01 -7.84 -6.54
C LEU A 69 10.36 -9.25 -7.04
N MET A 70 10.64 -9.35 -8.33
CA MET A 70 11.27 -10.52 -8.92
C MET A 70 12.68 -10.19 -9.37
N SER A 71 13.65 -11.03 -9.02
CA SER A 71 15.05 -10.92 -9.44
C SER A 71 15.51 -12.15 -10.22
N ARG A 72 15.57 -12.09 -11.55
CA ARG A 72 15.92 -13.25 -12.40
C ARG A 72 16.81 -12.83 -13.56
N ALA A 73 17.83 -13.63 -13.87
CA ALA A 73 18.72 -13.41 -15.01
C ALA A 73 19.32 -11.97 -15.11
N GLY A 74 19.67 -11.37 -13.97
CA GLY A 74 20.24 -10.01 -13.90
C GLY A 74 19.22 -8.88 -14.05
N ASN A 75 17.93 -9.21 -14.08
CA ASN A 75 16.82 -8.29 -14.20
C ASN A 75 16.01 -8.23 -12.89
N VAL A 76 15.50 -7.05 -12.56
CA VAL A 76 14.66 -6.80 -11.38
C VAL A 76 13.40 -6.05 -11.80
N ALA A 77 12.23 -6.46 -11.30
CA ALA A 77 10.98 -5.74 -11.48
C ALA A 77 10.11 -5.85 -10.23
N LEU A 78 9.42 -4.77 -9.84
CA LEU A 78 8.42 -4.82 -8.77
C LEU A 78 7.25 -5.70 -9.20
N ILE A 79 6.67 -6.43 -8.24
CA ILE A 79 5.45 -7.20 -8.48
C ILE A 79 4.26 -6.22 -8.46
N LYS A 80 3.47 -6.24 -9.54
CA LYS A 80 2.27 -5.39 -9.66
C LYS A 80 1.09 -6.03 -8.92
N PRO A 81 0.06 -5.27 -8.51
CA PRO A 81 -1.05 -5.80 -7.71
C PRO A 81 -1.75 -7.01 -8.32
N ALA A 82 -1.88 -7.05 -9.65
CA ALA A 82 -2.54 -8.14 -10.37
C ALA A 82 -1.76 -9.48 -10.34
N ASP A 83 -0.47 -9.45 -10.01
CA ASP A 83 0.41 -10.62 -9.98
C ASP A 83 0.73 -11.08 -8.55
N LEU A 84 0.16 -10.42 -7.54
CA LEU A 84 0.33 -10.82 -6.14
C LEU A 84 -0.44 -12.11 -5.83
N ASP A 85 0.01 -12.83 -4.80
CA ASP A 85 -0.69 -14.02 -4.32
C ASP A 85 -2.06 -13.65 -3.75
N VAL A 86 -3.10 -14.31 -4.26
CA VAL A 86 -4.49 -14.11 -3.82
C VAL A 86 -4.77 -14.77 -2.47
N GLU A 87 -3.96 -15.73 -2.05
CA GLU A 87 -4.06 -16.42 -0.75
C GLU A 87 -3.15 -15.80 0.32
N TYR A 88 -2.65 -14.59 0.08
CA TYR A 88 -1.73 -13.91 1.00
C TYR A 88 -2.34 -13.68 2.39
N ASP A 89 -1.68 -14.24 3.42
CA ASP A 89 -2.02 -14.06 4.83
C ASP A 89 -1.06 -13.06 5.48
N VAL A 90 -1.54 -11.81 5.61
CA VAL A 90 -0.79 -10.71 6.22
C VAL A 90 -0.44 -10.95 7.68
N VAL A 91 -1.09 -11.88 8.40
CA VAL A 91 -0.78 -12.19 9.81
C VAL A 91 0.30 -13.26 9.89
N ALA A 92 0.28 -14.24 8.98
CA ALA A 92 1.29 -15.29 8.90
C ALA A 92 2.65 -14.79 8.35
N ASP A 93 2.65 -13.69 7.61
CA ASP A 93 3.87 -13.11 7.07
C ASP A 93 4.77 -12.53 8.18
N ARG A 94 6.05 -12.91 8.13
CA ARG A 94 7.08 -12.51 9.10
C ARG A 94 7.69 -11.13 8.80
N HIS A 95 7.60 -10.66 7.57
CA HIS A 95 8.27 -9.46 7.07
C HIS A 95 7.33 -8.69 6.15
N THR A 96 6.40 -7.94 6.76
CA THR A 96 5.49 -7.09 6.00
C THR A 96 5.97 -5.65 5.92
N SER A 97 5.45 -4.93 4.94
CA SER A 97 5.74 -3.52 4.69
C SER A 97 4.48 -2.74 4.32
N SER A 98 4.56 -1.41 4.44
CA SER A 98 3.49 -0.52 3.96
C SER A 98 3.23 -0.71 2.45
N TRP A 99 4.27 -1.02 1.67
CA TRP A 99 4.18 -1.31 0.24
C TRP A 99 3.30 -2.53 -0.04
N GLU A 100 3.55 -3.64 0.64
CA GLU A 100 2.76 -4.87 0.50
C GLU A 100 1.30 -4.65 0.91
N GLY A 101 1.09 -4.04 2.08
CA GLY A 101 -0.25 -3.74 2.58
C GLY A 101 -1.07 -2.94 1.58
N LEU A 102 -0.47 -1.92 0.98
CA LEU A 102 -1.12 -1.13 -0.07
C LEU A 102 -1.44 -1.94 -1.33
N HIS A 103 -0.48 -2.74 -1.83
CA HIS A 103 -0.69 -3.45 -3.10
C HIS A 103 -1.69 -4.59 -2.97
N HIS A 104 -1.71 -5.30 -1.85
CA HIS A 104 -2.76 -6.27 -1.54
C HIS A 104 -4.12 -5.60 -1.38
N LEU A 105 -4.20 -4.43 -0.73
CA LEU A 105 -5.44 -3.66 -0.67
C LEU A 105 -5.97 -3.28 -2.05
N ILE A 106 -5.09 -2.88 -2.99
CA ILE A 106 -5.49 -2.60 -4.38
C ILE A 106 -6.03 -3.86 -5.04
N GLN A 107 -5.31 -4.99 -4.92
CA GLN A 107 -5.73 -6.26 -5.51
C GLN A 107 -7.11 -6.69 -5.00
N ILE A 108 -7.27 -6.74 -3.67
CA ILE A 108 -8.51 -7.16 -3.01
C ILE A 108 -9.65 -6.18 -3.33
N LEU A 109 -9.42 -4.87 -3.28
CA LEU A 109 -10.44 -3.88 -3.62
C LEU A 109 -10.94 -4.04 -5.06
N GLN A 110 -10.06 -4.40 -6.00
CA GLN A 110 -10.41 -4.60 -7.40
C GLN A 110 -11.14 -5.93 -7.66
N GLN A 111 -10.82 -6.98 -6.89
CA GLN A 111 -11.38 -8.32 -7.08
C GLN A 111 -12.64 -8.57 -6.24
N ASP A 112 -12.58 -8.22 -4.96
CA ASP A 112 -13.56 -8.63 -3.94
C ASP A 112 -14.28 -7.43 -3.30
N GLY A 113 -13.80 -6.21 -3.53
CA GLY A 113 -14.46 -4.97 -3.14
C GLY A 113 -14.16 -4.51 -1.71
N ILE A 114 -14.91 -3.51 -1.27
CA ILE A 114 -14.63 -2.73 -0.04
C ILE A 114 -14.68 -3.60 1.22
N ALA A 115 -15.63 -4.54 1.32
CA ALA A 115 -15.78 -5.37 2.52
C ALA A 115 -14.55 -6.24 2.76
N ALA A 116 -14.09 -6.95 1.73
CA ALA A 116 -12.88 -7.78 1.80
C ALA A 116 -11.61 -6.95 2.03
N ALA A 117 -11.50 -5.77 1.41
CA ALA A 117 -10.40 -4.85 1.67
C ALA A 117 -10.39 -4.34 3.12
N GLY A 118 -11.56 -4.08 3.70
CA GLY A 118 -11.70 -3.73 5.12
C GLY A 118 -11.26 -4.86 6.04
N GLU A 119 -11.62 -6.10 5.72
CA GLU A 119 -11.21 -7.29 6.48
C GLU A 119 -9.68 -7.49 6.44
N PHE A 120 -9.08 -7.35 5.26
CA PHE A 120 -7.63 -7.38 5.11
C PHE A 120 -6.95 -6.28 5.93
N LEU A 121 -7.44 -5.04 5.84
CA LEU A 121 -6.88 -3.93 6.61
C LEU A 121 -7.00 -4.18 8.11
N ARG A 122 -8.14 -4.69 8.58
CA ARG A 122 -8.33 -5.06 9.99
C ARG A 122 -7.30 -6.09 10.44
N SER A 123 -7.10 -7.13 9.65
CA SER A 123 -6.10 -8.17 9.93
C SER A 123 -4.68 -7.61 9.96
N ALA A 124 -4.32 -6.76 8.98
CA ALA A 124 -3.02 -6.09 8.92
C ALA A 124 -2.76 -5.20 10.15
N LEU A 125 -3.76 -4.43 10.59
CA LEU A 125 -3.66 -3.54 11.75
C LEU A 125 -3.67 -4.28 13.10
N SER A 126 -4.05 -5.55 13.13
CA SER A 126 -4.05 -6.37 14.34
C SER A 126 -2.66 -6.93 14.71
N ARG A 127 -1.68 -6.81 13.80
CA ARG A 127 -0.31 -7.29 14.01
C ARG A 127 0.39 -6.54 15.16
N GLU A 128 1.10 -7.29 15.99
CA GLU A 128 1.83 -6.74 17.14
C GLU A 128 3.03 -5.86 16.74
N ASP A 129 3.67 -6.16 15.61
CA ASP A 129 4.85 -5.44 15.12
C ASP A 129 4.53 -4.06 14.54
N ARG A 130 3.24 -3.76 14.28
CA ARG A 130 2.75 -2.53 13.66
C ARG A 130 3.50 -2.18 12.37
N ALA A 131 3.91 -3.19 11.61
CA ALA A 131 4.62 -2.98 10.34
C ALA A 131 3.74 -2.28 9.27
N ILE A 132 2.41 -2.36 9.41
CA ILE A 132 1.44 -1.67 8.56
C ILE A 132 0.62 -0.72 9.42
N GLU A 133 0.66 0.56 9.08
CA GLU A 133 -0.14 1.61 9.72
C GLU A 133 -1.11 2.22 8.70
N ALA A 134 -2.37 2.42 9.12
CA ALA A 134 -3.42 2.90 8.23
C ALA A 134 -3.08 4.26 7.59
N ASP A 135 -2.53 5.19 8.38
CA ASP A 135 -2.17 6.52 7.88
C ASP A 135 -1.02 6.44 6.86
N LEU A 136 0.01 5.63 7.13
CA LEU A 136 1.12 5.42 6.19
C LEU A 136 0.67 4.76 4.89
N VAL A 137 -0.23 3.78 4.93
CA VAL A 137 -0.78 3.16 3.70
C VAL A 137 -1.54 4.20 2.87
N LYS A 138 -2.35 5.04 3.50
CA LYS A 138 -3.08 6.10 2.79
C LYS A 138 -2.12 7.13 2.18
N GLU A 139 -1.11 7.54 2.93
CA GLU A 139 -0.08 8.46 2.45
C GLU A 139 0.72 7.88 1.29
N LEU A 140 1.06 6.58 1.36
CA LEU A 140 1.70 5.86 0.27
C LEU A 140 0.82 5.86 -0.98
N ALA A 141 -0.48 5.64 -0.86
CA ALA A 141 -1.40 5.68 -2.00
C ALA A 141 -1.42 7.06 -2.68
N HIS A 142 -1.45 8.14 -1.89
CA HIS A 142 -1.36 9.50 -2.42
C HIS A 142 0.00 9.79 -3.07
N LEU A 143 1.09 9.27 -2.51
CA LEU A 143 2.43 9.40 -3.08
C LEU A 143 2.53 8.68 -4.43
N LEU A 144 2.13 7.41 -4.49
CA LEU A 144 2.22 6.60 -5.71
C LEU A 144 1.28 7.11 -6.80
N PHE A 145 0.10 7.64 -6.43
CA PHE A 145 -0.77 8.36 -7.36
C PHE A 145 -0.04 9.52 -8.04
N ARG A 146 0.60 10.40 -7.28
CA ARG A 146 1.35 11.56 -7.81
C ARG A 146 2.52 11.12 -8.70
N ILE A 147 3.26 10.09 -8.31
CA ILE A 147 4.35 9.53 -9.13
C ILE A 147 3.80 8.99 -10.45
N ALA A 148 2.71 8.22 -10.41
CA ALA A 148 2.11 7.63 -11.60
C ALA A 148 1.54 8.69 -12.54
N GLU A 149 0.87 9.73 -12.02
CA GLU A 149 0.41 10.86 -12.82
C GLU A 149 1.56 11.62 -13.48
N GLY A 150 2.62 11.93 -12.73
CA GLY A 150 3.79 12.64 -13.24
C GLY A 150 4.51 11.90 -14.37
N ASN A 151 4.46 10.56 -14.35
CA ASN A 151 5.06 9.69 -15.37
C ASN A 151 4.07 9.27 -16.48
N GLY A 152 2.79 9.65 -16.39
CA GLY A 152 1.76 9.25 -17.36
C GLY A 152 1.35 7.78 -17.28
N TRP A 153 1.58 7.10 -16.16
CA TRP A 153 1.15 5.72 -15.92
C TRP A 153 -0.32 5.67 -15.52
N THR A 154 -1.20 5.93 -16.48
CA THR A 154 -2.64 6.16 -16.23
C THR A 154 -3.34 5.01 -15.51
N LYS A 155 -3.01 3.75 -15.83
CA LYS A 155 -3.65 2.58 -15.18
C LYS A 155 -3.30 2.49 -13.70
N ASP A 156 -2.05 2.76 -13.36
CA ASP A 156 -1.56 2.70 -12.00
C ASP A 156 -2.13 3.87 -11.20
N ALA A 157 -2.13 5.08 -11.77
CA ALA A 157 -2.76 6.25 -11.19
C ALA A 157 -4.25 6.02 -10.88
N LEU A 158 -5.02 5.41 -11.80
CA LEU A 158 -6.42 5.05 -11.55
C LEU A 158 -6.56 4.06 -10.38
N SER A 159 -5.66 3.09 -10.28
CA SER A 159 -5.69 2.09 -9.19
C SER A 159 -5.41 2.73 -7.83
N PHE A 160 -4.38 3.58 -7.73
CA PHE A 160 -4.08 4.31 -6.50
C PHE A 160 -5.18 5.31 -6.13
N ASN A 161 -5.74 6.02 -7.12
CA ASN A 161 -6.85 6.95 -6.88
C ASN A 161 -8.08 6.21 -6.35
N ASN A 162 -8.43 5.06 -6.92
CA ASN A 162 -9.56 4.26 -6.45
C ASN A 162 -9.40 3.84 -4.98
N LEU A 163 -8.19 3.42 -4.57
CA LEU A 163 -7.90 3.10 -3.18
C LEU A 163 -8.06 4.34 -2.27
N VAL A 164 -7.49 5.49 -2.65
CA VAL A 164 -7.61 6.75 -1.91
C VAL A 164 -9.07 7.17 -1.74
N THR A 165 -9.85 7.09 -2.81
CA THR A 165 -11.26 7.48 -2.82
C THR A 165 -12.11 6.55 -1.96
N SER A 166 -11.83 5.25 -1.97
CA SER A 166 -12.56 4.24 -1.18
C SER A 166 -12.06 4.11 0.26
N TRP A 167 -11.03 4.87 0.65
CA TRP A 167 -10.36 4.72 1.93
C TRP A 167 -11.27 4.91 3.16
N PRO A 168 -12.18 5.92 3.20
CA PRO A 168 -13.09 6.08 4.33
C PRO A 168 -14.01 4.88 4.53
N GLU A 169 -14.51 4.29 3.45
CA GLU A 169 -15.37 3.11 3.49
C GLU A 169 -14.60 1.86 3.91
N ILE A 170 -13.37 1.67 3.41
CA ILE A 170 -12.47 0.57 3.82
C ILE A 170 -12.17 0.66 5.33
N LEU A 171 -11.84 1.85 5.84
CA LEU A 171 -11.65 2.08 7.27
C LEU A 171 -12.92 1.82 8.08
N GLY A 172 -14.09 2.20 7.54
CA GLY A 172 -15.38 1.92 8.15
C GLY A 172 -15.63 0.42 8.26
N ALA A 173 -15.40 -0.33 7.18
CA ALA A 173 -15.52 -1.79 7.15
C ALA A 173 -14.56 -2.46 8.14
N ALA A 174 -13.28 -2.05 8.16
CA ALA A 174 -12.27 -2.57 9.07
C ALA A 174 -12.62 -2.41 10.57
N ARG A 175 -13.47 -1.41 10.91
CA ARG A 175 -13.93 -1.16 12.29
C ARG A 175 -15.26 -1.83 12.64
N SER A 176 -16.07 -2.17 11.64
CA SER A 176 -17.49 -2.51 11.84
C SER A 176 -17.72 -3.94 12.35
N GLU A 177 -16.84 -4.90 12.05
CA GLU A 177 -17.00 -6.29 12.51
C GLU A 177 -16.74 -6.49 14.01
N THR A 178 -16.15 -5.50 14.69
CA THR A 178 -16.05 -5.53 16.16
C THR A 178 -17.42 -5.36 16.84
N ASN A 179 -18.46 -4.90 16.12
CA ASN A 179 -19.77 -4.56 16.68
C ASN A 179 -20.87 -5.63 16.46
N THR A 180 -20.64 -6.71 15.73
CA THR A 180 -21.69 -7.70 15.41
C THR A 180 -21.92 -8.78 16.48
N THR A 181 -21.25 -8.72 17.64
CA THR A 181 -21.48 -9.64 18.77
C THR A 181 -22.21 -8.99 19.95
N THR A 182 -23.01 -7.94 19.73
CA THR A 182 -24.10 -7.61 20.67
C THR A 182 -25.39 -8.15 20.08
N SER A 183 -25.64 -9.45 20.33
CA SER A 183 -26.95 -10.05 20.10
C SER A 183 -27.98 -9.19 20.82
N GLN A 184 -28.84 -8.53 20.04
CA GLN A 184 -30.02 -7.83 20.52
C GLN A 184 -30.94 -8.87 21.16
N THR A 185 -30.75 -9.14 22.45
CA THR A 185 -31.73 -9.84 23.27
C THR A 185 -33.01 -9.02 23.26
N SER A 186 -33.97 -9.48 22.46
CA SER A 186 -35.36 -9.02 22.52
C SER A 186 -35.84 -9.25 23.95
N PHE A 187 -35.93 -8.18 24.74
CA PHE A 187 -36.68 -8.18 25.98
C PHE A 187 -38.16 -8.15 25.59
N ASP A 188 -38.77 -9.33 25.64
CA ASP A 188 -40.23 -9.45 25.57
C ASP A 188 -40.79 -8.98 26.91
N PHE A 189 -41.60 -7.92 26.88
CA PHE A 189 -42.32 -7.42 28.04
C PHE A 189 -43.71 -8.06 27.99
N GLU A 190 -43.90 -9.17 28.71
CA GLU A 190 -45.25 -9.66 29.01
C GLU A 190 -45.91 -8.68 29.98
N GLU A 191 -46.77 -7.85 29.41
CA GLU A 191 -47.70 -6.96 30.11
C GLU A 191 -48.84 -7.81 30.66
N ASP A 192 -48.68 -8.34 31.88
CA ASP A 192 -49.80 -8.92 32.63
C ASP A 192 -50.77 -7.80 33.04
N ALA A 193 -51.85 -7.70 32.28
CA ALA A 193 -53.05 -6.98 32.65
C ALA A 193 -54.10 -7.95 33.24
N ASP A 194 -54.66 -7.51 34.38
CA ASP A 194 -55.76 -8.05 35.22
C ASP A 194 -55.42 -9.07 36.33
#